data_AF-A0ABD5RXZ5-F1
#
_entry.id   AF-A0ABD5RXZ5-F1
#
_cell.length_a   1.000
_cell.length_b   1.000
_cell.length_c   1.000
_cell.angle_alpha   90.00
_cell.angle_beta   90.00
_cell.angle_gamma   90.00
#
_symmetry.space_group_name_H-M   'P 1'
#
loop_
_entity.id
_entity.type
_entity.pdbx_description
1 polymer ?
#
loop_
_entity_poly.entity_id
_entity_poly.type
_entity_poly.pdbx_seq_one_letter_code
_entity_poly.pdbx_strand_id
1 'polypeptide(L)' 'MNGGDSFRRAADGLCDVVVAMEDVDLNALHDEDVQDLLDYKRALGQMTHRYRRDQHAAERREEGDESGGDCGR' A
#
# COMPACT_ATOMS: atom_id res chain seq x y z
N MET A 1 12.94 6.89 -18.45
CA MET A 1 11.64 6.32 -18.09
C MET A 1 11.46 6.54 -16.59
N ASN A 2 10.55 7.44 -16.21
CA ASN A 2 10.38 7.88 -14.83
C ASN A 2 9.84 6.74 -13.97
N GLY A 3 10.58 6.31 -12.95
CA GLY A 3 10.16 5.25 -12.03
C GLY A 3 8.82 5.54 -11.33
N GLY A 4 8.44 6.82 -11.18
CA GLY A 4 7.18 7.25 -10.58
C GLY A 4 5.92 6.76 -11.31
N ASP A 5 5.95 6.62 -12.65
CA ASP A 5 4.79 6.18 -13.42
C ASP A 5 4.50 4.68 -13.25
N SER A 6 5.55 3.89 -12.98
CA SER A 6 5.44 2.45 -12.71
C SER A 6 4.77 2.18 -11.37
N PHE A 7 5.15 2.91 -10.32
CA PHE A 7 4.59 2.73 -8.99
C PHE A 7 3.13 3.18 -8.91
N ARG A 8 2.78 4.27 -9.60
CA ARG A 8 1.41 4.79 -9.63
C ARG A 8 0.45 3.80 -10.30
N ARG A 9 0.82 3.26 -11.47
CA ARG A 9 0.03 2.21 -12.14
C ARG A 9 -0.11 0.94 -11.31
N ALA A 10 0.95 0.54 -10.61
CA ALA A 10 0.87 -0.61 -9.72
C ALA A 10 -0.08 -0.37 -8.54
N ALA A 11 -0.09 0.85 -7.97
CA ALA A 11 -1.01 1.24 -6.91
C ALA A 11 -2.47 1.29 -7.39
N ASP A 12 -2.73 1.87 -8.57
CA ASP A 12 -4.06 1.92 -9.17
C ASP A 12 -4.60 0.50 -9.41
N GLY A 13 -3.80 -0.39 -10.00
CA GLY A 13 -4.18 -1.78 -10.21
C GLY A 13 -4.42 -2.56 -8.90
N LEU A 14 -3.69 -2.26 -7.83
CA LEU A 14 -3.95 -2.85 -6.51
C LEU A 14 -5.26 -2.34 -5.90
N CYS A 15 -5.60 -1.06 -6.11
CA CYS A 15 -6.90 -0.51 -5.72
C CYS A 15 -8.05 -1.20 -6.45
N ASP A 16 -7.93 -1.39 -7.76
CA ASP A 16 -8.94 -2.08 -8.57
C ASP A 16 -9.16 -3.52 -8.09
N VAL A 17 -8.08 -4.24 -7.77
CA VAL A 17 -8.16 -5.60 -7.21
C VAL A 17 -8.86 -5.61 -5.85
N VAL A 18 -8.54 -4.67 -4.95
CA VAL A 18 -9.20 -4.59 -3.63
C VAL A 18 -10.69 -4.35 -3.77
N VAL A 19 -11.10 -3.42 -4.64
CA VAL A 19 -12.52 -3.14 -4.92
C VAL A 19 -13.21 -4.39 -5.48
N ALA A 20 -12.59 -5.04 -6.47
CA ALA A 20 -13.12 -6.27 -7.06
C ALA A 20 -13.27 -7.39 -6.01
N MET A 21 -12.36 -7.50 -5.04
CA MET A 21 -12.44 -8.49 -3.95
C MET A 21 -13.52 -8.15 -2.90
N GLU A 22 -13.95 -6.89 -2.77
CA GLU A 22 -15.06 -6.50 -1.88
C GLU A 22 -16.42 -6.85 -2.48
N ASP A 23 -16.53 -6.86 -3.81
CA ASP A 23 -17.75 -7.21 -4.54
C ASP A 23 -17.99 -8.73 -4.66
N VAL A 24 -17.04 -9.56 -4.21
CA VAL A 24 -17.17 -11.02 -4.24
C VAL A 24 -18.20 -11.49 -3.22
N ASP A 25 -19.26 -12.17 -3.69
CA ASP A 25 -20.17 -12.91 -2.82
C ASP A 25 -19.50 -14.18 -2.31
N LEU A 26 -19.05 -14.14 -1.05
CA LEU A 26 -18.39 -15.26 -0.39
C LEU A 26 -19.29 -16.51 -0.29
N ASN A 27 -20.62 -16.35 -0.30
CA ASN A 27 -21.53 -17.48 -0.22
C ASN A 27 -21.68 -18.23 -1.54
N ALA A 28 -21.20 -17.63 -2.64
CA ALA A 28 -21.17 -18.25 -3.96
C ALA A 28 -19.86 -19.01 -4.25
N LEU A 29 -18.89 -18.95 -3.33
CA LEU A 29 -17.58 -19.60 -3.45
C LEU A 29 -17.53 -20.92 -2.67
N HIS A 30 -16.62 -21.81 -3.07
CA HIS A 30 -16.27 -22.96 -2.25
C HIS A 30 -15.41 -22.51 -1.05
N ASP A 31 -15.47 -23.27 0.05
CA ASP A 31 -14.73 -22.94 1.28
C ASP A 31 -13.22 -22.74 1.06
N GLU A 32 -12.62 -23.51 0.15
CA GLU A 32 -11.20 -23.37 -0.23
C GLU A 32 -10.93 -22.03 -0.93
N ASP A 33 -11.79 -21.62 -1.86
CA ASP A 33 -11.67 -20.34 -2.58
C ASP A 33 -11.90 -19.14 -1.65
N VAL A 34 -12.80 -19.29 -0.67
CA VAL A 34 -13.03 -18.27 0.37
C VAL A 34 -11.76 -18.10 1.21
N GLN A 35 -11.14 -19.20 1.61
CA GLN A 35 -9.92 -19.16 2.43
C GLN A 35 -8.77 -18.48 1.67
N ASP A 36 -8.56 -18.84 0.40
CA ASP A 36 -7.55 -18.20 -0.45
C ASP A 36 -7.81 -16.69 -0.61
N LEU A 37 -9.07 -16.30 -0.85
CA LEU A 37 -9.45 -14.88 -0.96
C LEU A 37 -9.17 -14.11 0.34
N LEU A 38 -9.47 -14.70 1.50
CA LEU A 38 -9.21 -14.10 2.81
C LEU A 38 -7.70 -13.94 3.07
N ASP A 39 -6.89 -14.94 2.67
CA ASP A 39 -5.44 -14.88 2.81
C ASP A 39 -4.83 -13.81 1.91
N TYR A 40 -5.32 -13.66 0.67
CA TYR A 40 -4.93 -12.55 -0.21
C TYR A 40 -5.32 -11.18 0.37
N LYS A 41 -6.54 -11.01 0.92
CA LYS A 41 -6.95 -9.77 1.60
C LYS A 41 -6.03 -9.45 2.77
N ARG A 42 -5.68 -10.46 3.56
CA ARG A 42 -4.78 -10.30 4.71
C ARG A 42 -3.37 -9.88 4.29
N ALA A 43 -2.83 -10.48 3.23
CA ALA A 43 -1.52 -10.12 2.69
C ALA A 43 -1.49 -8.67 2.19
N LEU A 44 -2.51 -8.25 1.43
CA LEU A 44 -2.66 -6.88 0.95
C LEU A 44 -2.75 -5.88 2.12
N GLY A 45 -3.55 -6.18 3.14
CA GLY A 45 -3.67 -5.34 4.34
C GLY A 45 -2.32 -5.16 5.06
N GLN A 46 -1.52 -6.21 5.18
CA GLN A 46 -0.18 -6.13 5.78
C GLN A 46 0.79 -5.29 4.95
N MET A 47 0.76 -5.45 3.62
CA MET A 47 1.57 -4.65 2.71
C MET A 47 1.24 -3.17 2.81
N THR A 48 -0.04 -2.82 2.78
CA THR A 48 -0.51 -1.43 2.92
C THR A 48 -0.14 -0.84 4.27
N HIS A 49 -0.29 -1.61 5.36
CA HIS A 49 0.10 -1.16 6.70
C HIS A 49 1.60 -0.88 6.78
N ARG A 50 2.44 -1.77 6.24
CA ARG A 50 3.89 -1.59 6.20
C ARG A 50 4.28 -0.39 5.35
N TYR A 51 3.68 -0.24 4.17
CA TYR A 51 3.95 0.88 3.28
C TYR A 51 3.63 2.23 3.95
N ARG A 52 2.46 2.36 4.59
CA ARG A 52 2.10 3.57 5.34
C ARG A 52 3.06 3.85 6.49
N ARG A 53 3.49 2.82 7.22
CA ARG A 53 4.48 2.96 8.29
C ARG A 53 5.82 3.47 7.75
N ASP A 54 6.24 2.95 6.61
CA ASP A 54 7.50 3.31 5.97
C ASP A 54 7.43 4.71 5.33
N GLN A 55 6.27 5.13 4.79
CA GLN A 55 6.02 6.52 4.36
C GLN A 55 6.14 7.50 5.54
N HIS A 56 5.48 7.24 6.67
CA HIS A 56 5.61 8.07 7.86
C HIS A 56 7.02 8.07 8.47
N ALA A 57 7.86 7.06 8.17
CA ALA A 57 9.26 7.06 8.56
C ALA A 57 10.13 7.88 7.58
N ALA A 58 9.79 7.89 6.30
CA ALA A 58 10.44 8.71 5.27
C ALA A 58 10.11 10.20 5.44
N GLU A 59 8.84 10.55 5.64
CA GLU A 59 8.38 11.93 5.93
C GLU A 59 9.12 12.53 7.13
N ARG A 60 9.29 11.75 8.21
CA ARG A 60 10.05 12.16 9.40
C ARG A 60 11.55 12.33 9.17
N ARG A 61 12.12 11.71 8.14
CA ARG A 61 13.53 11.87 7.75
C ARG A 61 13.72 13.10 6.88
N GLU A 62 12.79 13.38 5.97
CA GLU A 62 12.80 14.58 5.13
C GLU A 62 12.57 15.85 5.97
N GLU A 63 11.63 15.84 6.92
CA GLU A 63 11.42 16.95 7.87
C GLU A 63 12.63 17.19 8.81
N GLY A 64 13.45 16.16 9.05
CA GLY A 64 14.66 16.24 9.86
C GLY A 64 15.87 16.80 9.13
N ASP A 65 15.90 16.72 7.79
CA ASP A 65 17.01 17.16 6.94
C ASP A 65 16.85 18.63 6.48
N GLU A 66 15.62 19.13 6.41
CA GLU A 66 15.32 20.55 6.14
C GLU A 66 15.55 21.47 7.36
N SER A 67 15.79 20.92 8.56
CA SER A 67 16.15 21.70 9.76
C SER A 67 17.68 21.88 9.92
N GLY A 68 18.47 21.42 8.94
CA GLY A 68 19.94 21.50 8.93
C GLY A 68 20.53 22.66 8.11
N GLY A 69 19.70 23.58 7.59
CA GLY A 69 20.13 24.67 6.71
C GLY A 69 19.83 26.07 7.25
N ASP A 70 20.90 26.85 7.43
CA ASP A 70 20.98 28.32 7.60
C ASP A 70 21.02 28.84 9.06
N CYS A 71 22.21 29.01 9.69
CA CYS A 71 23.25 30.06 9.56
C CYS A 71 23.07 31.22 10.56
N GLY A 72 24.10 31.47 11.39
CA GLY A 72 24.15 32.69 12.20
C GLY A 72 25.32 32.80 13.17
N ARG A 73 26.54 32.90 12.61
CA ARG A 73 27.78 33.53 13.14
C ARG A 73 28.17 33.38 14.61
#